data_AF-A0A2V4WU24-F1
#
_entry.id   AF-A0A2V4WU24-F1
#
_cell.length_a   1.000
_cell.length_b   1.000
_cell.length_c   1.000
_cell.angle_alpha   90.00
_cell.angle_beta   90.00
_cell.angle_gamma   90.00
#
_symmetry.space_group_name_H-M   'P 1'
#
loop_
_entity.id
_entity.type
_entity.pdbx_description
1 polymer ?
#
loop_
_entity_poly.entity_id
_entity_poly.type
_entity_poly.pdbx_seq_one_letter_code
_entity_poly.pdbx_strand_id
1 'polypeptide(L)'
;MKNQLRLPHLPYKETIQTKTTLHLFLQIIGKIRLKSTPRKNHWWYITEYIDTRGFTTGPIPYNSGLDQFDITINVLKHQLEVNTSQDEFEFFPLDNQLTVADFYHKLTTLLNKLNISVSIVDVPFDLGIDKSFKDIIEYHHYDSKYVKNLWRTLLWINNVFQEFSGRFYGKPVRFNCIGILLI
;
A
#
# COMPACT_ATOMS: atom_id res chain seq x y z
N MET A 1 -9.24 32.40 9.80
CA MET A 1 -9.33 31.42 10.91
C MET A 1 -8.06 30.58 10.90
N LYS A 2 -7.23 30.63 11.95
CA LYS A 2 -6.13 29.66 12.10
C LYS A 2 -6.77 28.31 12.45
N ASN A 3 -6.97 27.44 11.47
CA ASN A 3 -7.31 26.05 11.76
C ASN A 3 -6.12 25.45 12.49
N GLN A 4 -6.21 25.31 13.82
CA GLN A 4 -5.26 24.52 14.58
C GLN A 4 -5.36 23.08 14.08
N LEU A 5 -4.35 22.65 13.34
CA LEU A 5 -4.25 21.30 12.84
C LEU A 5 -4.14 20.34 14.05
N ARG A 6 -5.21 19.60 14.33
CA ARG A 6 -5.19 18.53 15.33
C ARG A 6 -4.87 17.21 14.62
N LEU A 7 -3.62 16.79 14.73
CA LEU A 7 -3.21 15.46 14.28
C LEU A 7 -3.77 14.39 15.22
N PRO A 8 -4.18 13.23 14.68
CA PRO A 8 -4.66 12.13 15.51
C PRO A 8 -3.52 11.56 16.35
N HIS A 9 -3.83 11.16 17.58
CA HIS A 9 -2.89 10.49 18.47
C HIS A 9 -2.56 9.08 17.97
N LEU A 10 -1.27 8.75 17.86
CA LEU A 10 -0.76 7.47 17.36
C LEU A 10 0.26 6.88 18.37
N PRO A 11 -0.20 6.15 19.40
CA PRO A 11 0.69 5.58 20.41
C PRO A 11 1.49 4.42 19.81
N TYR A 12 2.81 4.57 19.73
CA TYR A 12 3.68 3.61 19.04
C TYR A 12 3.69 2.22 19.70
N LYS A 13 3.90 2.15 21.03
CA LYS A 13 4.08 0.87 21.75
C LYS A 13 2.84 -0.04 21.71
N GLU A 14 1.66 0.56 21.77
CA GLU A 14 0.38 -0.16 21.81
C GLU A 14 -0.05 -0.66 20.42
N THR A 15 0.59 -0.18 19.35
CA THR A 15 0.14 -0.41 17.97
C THR A 15 1.17 -1.14 17.11
N ILE A 16 2.22 -1.70 17.74
CA ILE A 16 3.30 -2.39 17.02
C ILE A 16 2.75 -3.53 16.17
N GLN A 17 1.88 -4.38 16.72
CA GLN A 17 1.33 -5.52 15.98
C GLN A 17 0.48 -5.08 14.78
N THR A 18 -0.36 -4.05 14.95
CA THR A 18 -1.15 -3.47 13.85
C THR A 18 -0.26 -2.83 12.79
N LYS A 19 0.75 -2.07 13.21
CA LYS A 19 1.73 -1.47 12.30
C LYS A 19 2.43 -2.56 11.49
N THR A 20 2.91 -3.63 12.14
CA THR A 20 3.60 -4.73 11.46
C THR A 20 2.67 -5.48 10.50
N THR A 21 1.42 -5.74 10.91
CA THR A 21 0.41 -6.37 10.04
C THR A 21 0.17 -5.53 8.78
N LEU A 22 -0.08 -4.23 8.95
CA LEU A 22 -0.26 -3.30 7.82
C LEU A 22 1.00 -3.19 6.96
N HIS A 23 2.18 -3.16 7.59
CA HIS A 23 3.45 -3.11 6.89
C HIS A 23 3.62 -4.33 5.98
N LEU A 24 3.32 -5.53 6.48
CA LEU A 24 3.40 -6.77 5.68
C LEU A 24 2.40 -6.76 4.52
N PHE A 25 1.16 -6.28 4.72
CA PHE A 25 0.20 -6.09 3.63
C PHE A 25 0.74 -5.14 2.55
N LEU A 26 1.28 -3.99 2.96
CA LEU A 26 1.87 -3.02 2.04
C LEU A 26 3.12 -3.56 1.34
N GLN A 27 3.94 -4.40 1.99
CA GLN A 27 5.07 -5.06 1.36
C GLN A 27 4.62 -6.02 0.24
N ILE A 28 3.55 -6.79 0.46
CA ILE A 28 3.01 -7.68 -0.57
C ILE A 28 2.56 -6.86 -1.79
N ILE A 29 1.80 -5.79 -1.57
CA ILE A 29 1.34 -4.88 -2.64
C ILE A 29 2.53 -4.25 -3.38
N GLY A 30 3.50 -3.72 -2.62
CA GLY A 30 4.71 -3.10 -3.18
C GLY A 30 5.55 -4.08 -3.98
N LYS A 31 5.62 -5.36 -3.59
CA LYS A 31 6.32 -6.42 -4.34
C LYS A 31 5.60 -6.76 -5.65
N ILE A 32 4.27 -6.77 -5.66
CA ILE A 32 3.47 -6.94 -6.89
C ILE A 32 3.80 -5.79 -7.84
N ARG A 33 3.70 -4.55 -7.35
CA ARG A 33 4.01 -3.35 -8.12
C ARG A 33 5.45 -3.35 -8.66
N LEU A 34 6.41 -3.74 -7.83
CA LEU A 34 7.83 -3.87 -8.19
C LEU A 34 8.05 -4.83 -9.37
N LYS A 35 7.26 -5.91 -9.46
CA LYS A 35 7.35 -6.86 -10.57
C LYS A 35 6.57 -6.45 -11.81
N SER A 36 5.41 -5.84 -11.64
CA SER A 36 4.53 -5.51 -12.75
C SER A 36 4.86 -4.17 -13.43
N THR A 37 5.60 -3.28 -12.77
CA THR A 37 5.91 -1.96 -13.33
C THR A 37 7.25 -1.98 -14.09
N PRO A 38 7.33 -1.35 -15.28
CA PRO A 38 8.60 -1.13 -15.96
C PRO A 38 9.61 -0.44 -15.05
N ARG A 39 10.85 -0.96 -15.02
CA ARG A 39 11.91 -0.41 -14.19
C ARG A 39 12.15 1.07 -14.55
N LYS A 40 12.09 1.93 -13.54
CA LYS A 40 12.54 3.32 -13.60
C LYS A 40 13.76 3.51 -12.72
N ASN A 41 14.60 4.50 -13.04
CA ASN A 41 15.78 4.83 -12.24
C ASN A 41 15.42 5.02 -10.76
N HIS A 42 16.35 4.67 -9.87
CA HIS A 42 16.26 4.90 -8.42
C HIS A 42 15.01 4.35 -7.72
N TRP A 43 14.44 3.23 -8.18
CA TRP A 43 13.39 2.50 -7.44
C TRP A 43 12.08 3.30 -7.22
N TRP A 44 11.94 4.47 -7.84
CA TRP A 44 10.77 5.37 -7.75
C TRP A 44 9.45 4.74 -8.21
N TYR A 45 9.51 3.57 -8.85
CA TYR A 45 8.37 2.84 -9.36
C TYR A 45 7.75 1.86 -8.34
N ILE A 46 8.32 1.76 -7.14
CA ILE A 46 7.92 0.79 -6.10
C ILE A 46 7.04 1.42 -5.03
N THR A 47 7.13 2.75 -4.86
CA THR A 47 6.53 3.45 -3.73
C THR A 47 5.01 3.46 -3.83
N GLU A 48 4.29 2.98 -2.83
CA GLU A 48 2.84 3.21 -2.72
C GLU A 48 2.53 4.72 -2.62
N TYR A 49 1.34 5.13 -3.05
CA TYR A 49 0.86 6.50 -3.00
C TYR A 49 -0.25 6.67 -1.98
N ILE A 50 -0.36 7.88 -1.43
CA ILE A 50 -1.54 8.26 -0.65
C ILE A 50 -2.59 8.79 -1.63
N ASP A 51 -3.76 8.18 -1.63
CA ASP A 51 -4.96 8.65 -2.34
C ASP A 51 -5.98 9.22 -1.34
N THR A 52 -6.96 9.93 -1.89
CA THR A 52 -8.17 10.44 -1.25
C THR A 52 -8.94 9.39 -0.44
N ARG A 53 -8.74 8.10 -0.71
CA ARG A 53 -9.42 6.99 -0.02
C ARG A 53 -8.49 6.10 0.82
N GLY A 54 -7.16 6.19 0.64
CA GLY A 54 -6.23 5.27 1.31
C GLY A 54 -4.86 5.17 0.68
N PHE A 55 -4.34 3.96 0.58
CA PHE A 55 -3.02 3.65 -0.01
C PHE A 55 -3.22 2.98 -1.36
N THR A 56 -2.54 3.44 -2.41
CA THR A 56 -2.72 2.92 -3.77
C THR A 56 -1.40 2.74 -4.50
N THR A 57 -1.33 1.71 -5.34
CA THR A 57 -0.26 1.57 -6.32
C THR A 57 -0.37 2.63 -7.41
N GLY A 58 -1.56 3.21 -7.60
CA GLY A 58 -1.89 3.88 -8.86
C GLY A 58 -1.80 2.91 -10.04
N PRO A 59 -1.87 3.42 -11.27
CA PRO A 59 -1.95 2.58 -12.46
C PRO A 59 -0.66 1.82 -12.72
N ILE A 60 -0.79 0.50 -12.86
CA ILE A 60 0.24 -0.44 -13.24
C ILE A 60 -0.12 -0.99 -14.63
N PRO A 61 0.74 -0.85 -15.65
CA PRO A 61 0.47 -1.42 -16.97
C PRO A 61 0.55 -2.95 -16.93
N TYR A 62 -0.36 -3.62 -17.62
CA TYR A 62 -0.34 -5.06 -17.86
C TYR A 62 -0.78 -5.36 -19.31
N ASN A 63 -0.81 -6.63 -19.71
CA ASN A 63 -1.17 -7.05 -21.07
C ASN A 63 -0.38 -6.29 -22.18
N SER A 64 0.95 -6.34 -22.09
CA SER A 64 1.86 -5.59 -22.99
C SER A 64 1.65 -4.06 -22.99
N GLY A 65 1.02 -3.51 -21.94
CA GLY A 65 0.76 -2.09 -21.79
C GLY A 65 -0.53 -1.59 -22.44
N LEU A 66 -1.36 -2.50 -22.97
CA LEU A 66 -2.69 -2.17 -23.50
C LEU A 66 -3.68 -1.83 -22.38
N ASP A 67 -3.49 -2.44 -21.21
CA ASP A 67 -4.39 -2.33 -20.07
C ASP A 67 -3.64 -1.87 -18.82
N GLN A 68 -4.39 -1.35 -17.85
CA GLN A 68 -3.86 -0.92 -16.56
C GLN A 68 -4.71 -1.47 -15.41
N PHE A 69 -4.07 -1.76 -14.30
CA PHE A 69 -4.76 -2.08 -13.05
C PHE A 69 -4.17 -1.28 -11.89
N ASP A 70 -4.94 -1.06 -10.83
CA ASP A 70 -4.44 -0.53 -9.57
C ASP A 70 -4.86 -1.42 -8.41
N ILE A 71 -4.04 -1.45 -7.36
CA ILE A 71 -4.36 -2.08 -6.09
C ILE A 71 -4.45 -0.96 -5.05
N THR A 72 -5.56 -0.90 -4.34
CA THR A 72 -5.84 0.15 -3.37
C THR A 72 -6.34 -0.43 -2.05
N ILE A 73 -5.65 -0.15 -0.94
CA ILE A 73 -6.22 -0.32 0.40
C ILE A 73 -7.11 0.89 0.66
N ASN A 74 -8.42 0.70 0.55
CA ASN A 74 -9.42 1.71 0.86
C ASN A 74 -9.62 1.78 2.38
N VAL A 75 -9.01 2.80 2.99
CA VAL A 75 -9.02 3.00 4.45
C VAL A 75 -10.39 3.50 4.95
N LEU A 76 -11.21 4.09 4.07
CA LEU A 76 -12.55 4.52 4.44
C LEU A 76 -13.54 3.36 4.53
N LYS A 77 -13.38 2.36 3.64
CA LYS A 77 -14.22 1.16 3.58
C LYS A 77 -13.60 -0.05 4.29
N HIS A 78 -12.33 0.02 4.68
CA HIS A 78 -11.55 -1.10 5.25
C HIS A 78 -11.57 -2.34 4.36
N GLN A 79 -11.22 -2.15 3.09
CA GLN A 79 -11.14 -3.23 2.11
C GLN A 79 -9.97 -3.03 1.15
N LEU A 80 -9.47 -4.11 0.58
CA LEU A 80 -8.57 -4.05 -0.56
C LEU A 80 -9.39 -4.09 -1.84
N GLU A 81 -9.11 -3.17 -2.75
CA GLU A 81 -9.76 -2.96 -4.03
C GLU A 81 -8.74 -3.18 -5.15
N VAL A 82 -9.15 -3.88 -6.22
CA VAL A 82 -8.42 -3.94 -7.48
C VAL A 82 -9.34 -3.50 -8.60
N ASN A 83 -8.91 -2.48 -9.34
CA ASN A 83 -9.63 -1.96 -10.49
C ASN A 83 -8.81 -2.23 -11.76
N THR A 84 -9.46 -2.50 -12.89
CA THR A 84 -8.82 -2.57 -14.20
C THR A 84 -9.35 -1.48 -15.14
N SER A 85 -8.59 -1.14 -16.18
CA SER A 85 -9.03 -0.24 -17.25
C SER A 85 -10.16 -0.81 -18.12
N GLN A 86 -10.56 -2.06 -17.88
CA GLN A 86 -11.64 -2.77 -18.57
C GLN A 86 -12.95 -2.75 -17.75
N ASP A 87 -13.07 -1.85 -16.78
CA ASP A 87 -14.23 -1.71 -15.87
C ASP A 87 -14.46 -2.94 -14.97
N GLU A 88 -13.43 -3.77 -14.77
CA GLU A 88 -13.49 -4.87 -13.81
C GLU A 88 -13.09 -4.37 -12.42
N PHE A 89 -13.85 -4.82 -11.43
CA PHE A 89 -13.66 -4.45 -10.04
C PHE A 89 -13.82 -5.65 -9.14
N GLU A 90 -12.78 -5.94 -8.36
CA GLU A 90 -12.80 -6.99 -7.36
C GLU A 90 -12.29 -6.44 -6.03
N PHE A 91 -12.84 -6.94 -4.92
CA PHE A 91 -12.45 -6.47 -3.59
C PHE A 91 -12.62 -7.55 -2.53
N PHE A 92 -11.94 -7.39 -1.40
CA PHE A 92 -12.22 -8.15 -0.18
C PHE A 92 -12.01 -7.30 1.08
N PRO A 93 -12.79 -7.53 2.15
CA PRO A 93 -12.67 -6.76 3.40
C PRO A 93 -11.36 -7.07 4.13
N LEU A 94 -10.83 -6.04 4.80
CA LEU A 94 -9.72 -6.14 5.74
C LEU A 94 -10.30 -6.16 7.15
N ASP A 95 -10.31 -7.34 7.75
CA ASP A 95 -10.79 -7.56 9.11
C ASP A 95 -9.63 -7.86 10.08
N ASN A 96 -9.95 -7.87 11.38
CA ASN A 96 -9.00 -8.07 12.46
C ASN A 96 -8.58 -9.55 12.68
N GLN A 97 -9.06 -10.47 11.85
CA GLN A 97 -8.70 -11.89 11.88
C GLN A 97 -7.93 -12.29 10.63
N LEU A 98 -7.88 -11.41 9.62
CA LEU A 98 -7.19 -11.65 8.37
C LEU A 98 -5.69 -11.74 8.60
N THR A 99 -5.17 -12.97 8.47
CA THR A 99 -3.74 -13.24 8.54
C THR A 99 -3.03 -12.72 7.29
N VAL A 100 -1.71 -12.53 7.39
CA VAL A 100 -0.86 -12.19 6.23
C VAL A 100 -0.90 -13.30 5.17
N ALA A 101 -0.93 -14.56 5.59
CA ALA A 101 -1.15 -15.71 4.71
C ALA A 101 -2.47 -15.61 3.94
N ASP A 102 -3.59 -15.40 4.65
CA ASP A 102 -4.90 -15.29 4.03
C ASP A 102 -4.98 -14.07 3.10
N PHE A 103 -4.40 -12.94 3.50
CA PHE A 103 -4.30 -11.75 2.66
C PHE A 103 -3.55 -12.07 1.35
N TYR A 104 -2.40 -12.73 1.43
CA TYR A 104 -1.61 -13.12 0.27
C TYR A 104 -2.38 -14.08 -0.66
N HIS A 105 -3.05 -15.08 -0.11
CA HIS A 105 -3.86 -16.03 -0.89
C HIS A 105 -5.07 -15.37 -1.53
N LYS A 106 -5.81 -14.54 -0.79
CA LYS A 106 -6.97 -13.79 -1.31
C LYS A 106 -6.55 -12.85 -2.44
N LEU A 107 -5.48 -12.09 -2.26
CA LEU A 107 -4.97 -11.18 -3.29
C LEU A 107 -4.50 -11.93 -4.54
N THR A 108 -3.74 -13.02 -4.38
CA THR A 108 -3.28 -13.82 -5.52
C THR A 108 -4.46 -14.43 -6.29
N THR A 109 -5.47 -14.94 -5.57
CA THR A 109 -6.69 -15.51 -6.19
C THR A 109 -7.45 -14.43 -6.94
N LEU A 110 -7.58 -13.24 -6.36
CA LEU A 110 -8.25 -12.11 -6.96
C LEU A 110 -7.55 -11.63 -8.25
N LEU A 111 -6.22 -11.50 -8.23
CA LEU A 111 -5.45 -11.15 -9.43
C LEU A 111 -5.59 -12.20 -10.52
N ASN A 112 -5.59 -13.49 -10.17
CA ASN A 112 -5.80 -14.56 -11.14
C ASN A 112 -7.19 -14.51 -11.79
N LYS A 113 -8.25 -14.13 -11.04
CA LYS A 113 -9.60 -13.94 -11.61
C LYS A 113 -9.63 -12.83 -12.66
N LEU A 114 -8.83 -11.78 -12.47
CA LEU A 114 -8.67 -10.67 -13.42
C LEU A 114 -7.66 -10.99 -14.54
N ASN A 115 -7.21 -12.25 -14.67
CA ASN A 115 -6.18 -12.68 -15.62
C ASN A 115 -4.83 -11.95 -15.46
N ILE A 116 -4.55 -11.42 -14.27
CA ILE A 116 -3.29 -10.74 -13.94
C ILE A 116 -2.34 -11.76 -13.28
N SER A 117 -1.36 -12.24 -14.06
CA SER A 117 -0.33 -13.17 -13.54
C SER A 117 0.90 -12.42 -13.04
N VAL A 118 1.16 -12.48 -11.73
CA VAL A 118 2.34 -11.87 -11.10
C VAL A 118 3.03 -12.87 -10.17
N SER A 119 4.31 -13.15 -10.43
CA SER A 119 5.15 -13.95 -9.55
C SER A 119 6.06 -13.04 -8.72
N ILE A 120 5.80 -12.98 -7.40
CA ILE A 120 6.60 -12.19 -6.45
C ILE A 120 7.51 -13.09 -5.61
N VAL A 121 8.62 -12.53 -5.12
CA VAL A 121 9.43 -13.17 -4.08
C VAL A 121 8.62 -13.14 -2.79
N ASP A 122 8.29 -14.32 -2.28
CA ASP A 122 7.29 -14.53 -1.24
C ASP A 122 7.84 -14.39 0.19
N VAL A 123 9.02 -13.81 0.39
CA VAL A 123 9.62 -13.56 1.71
C VAL A 123 9.60 -12.07 2.05
N PRO A 124 9.21 -11.66 3.28
CA PRO A 124 9.29 -10.26 3.73
C PRO A 124 10.70 -9.67 3.62
N PHE A 125 10.80 -8.36 3.38
CA PHE A 125 12.09 -7.67 3.42
C PHE A 125 12.35 -7.07 4.81
N ASP A 126 13.59 -7.17 5.28
CA ASP A 126 14.17 -6.41 6.42
C ASP A 126 13.38 -6.44 7.75
N LEU A 127 12.64 -7.51 8.00
CA LEU A 127 11.87 -7.71 9.25
C LEU A 127 12.39 -8.86 10.13
N GLY A 128 13.47 -9.54 9.73
CA GLY A 128 13.98 -10.73 10.43
C GLY A 128 12.99 -11.90 10.44
N ILE A 129 12.03 -11.90 9.51
CA ILE A 129 11.03 -12.96 9.33
C ILE A 129 11.45 -13.78 8.10
N ASP A 130 11.96 -14.99 8.32
CA ASP A 130 12.40 -15.90 7.26
C ASP A 130 11.28 -16.81 6.73
N LYS A 131 10.02 -16.49 7.06
CA LYS A 131 8.84 -17.25 6.61
C LYS A 131 8.30 -16.69 5.30
N SER A 132 7.80 -17.57 4.42
CA SER A 132 7.04 -17.14 3.24
C SER A 132 5.73 -16.49 3.68
N PHE A 133 5.25 -15.46 2.96
CA PHE A 133 3.97 -14.79 3.21
C PHE A 133 2.81 -15.78 3.32
N LYS A 134 2.86 -16.91 2.59
CA LYS A 134 1.88 -17.99 2.62
C LYS A 134 1.76 -18.68 3.99
N ASP A 135 2.81 -18.61 4.81
CA ASP A 135 2.90 -19.30 6.09
C ASP A 135 2.80 -18.35 7.30
N ILE A 136 2.70 -17.03 7.05
CA ILE A 136 2.66 -16.02 8.11
C ILE A 136 1.23 -15.88 8.65
N ILE A 137 0.94 -16.61 9.73
CA ILE A 137 -0.35 -16.55 10.45
C ILE A 137 -0.29 -15.70 11.74
N GLU A 138 0.91 -15.40 12.23
CA GLU A 138 1.14 -14.70 13.50
C GLU A 138 0.65 -13.24 13.48
N TYR A 139 0.64 -12.62 12.31
CA TYR A 139 0.21 -11.23 12.12
C TYR A 139 -1.19 -11.20 11.50
N HIS A 140 -2.18 -10.81 12.31
CA HIS A 140 -3.58 -10.65 11.91
C HIS A 140 -4.23 -9.41 12.55
N HIS A 141 -3.44 -8.53 13.16
CA HIS A 141 -3.94 -7.48 14.07
C HIS A 141 -4.34 -6.19 13.35
N TYR A 142 -5.12 -6.27 12.28
CA TYR A 142 -5.60 -5.09 11.57
C TYR A 142 -6.59 -4.30 12.44
N ASP A 143 -6.26 -3.03 12.74
CA ASP A 143 -7.14 -2.09 13.46
C ASP A 143 -7.52 -0.92 12.53
N SER A 144 -8.80 -0.89 12.17
CA SER A 144 -9.44 0.13 11.36
C SER A 144 -9.22 1.57 11.88
N LYS A 145 -9.32 1.78 13.19
CA LYS A 145 -9.15 3.12 13.81
C LYS A 145 -7.70 3.57 13.71
N TYR A 146 -6.76 2.67 14.01
CA TYR A 146 -5.34 2.96 13.87
C TYR A 146 -4.97 3.31 12.43
N VAL A 147 -5.37 2.47 11.47
CA VAL A 147 -5.05 2.67 10.04
C VAL A 147 -5.64 3.98 9.52
N LYS A 148 -6.87 4.33 9.94
CA LYS A 148 -7.50 5.62 9.59
C LYS A 148 -6.73 6.81 10.14
N ASN A 149 -6.26 6.73 11.40
CA ASN A 149 -5.46 7.78 12.01
C ASN A 149 -4.09 7.92 11.31
N LEU A 150 -3.44 6.80 11.01
CA LEU A 150 -2.17 6.78 10.28
C LEU A 150 -2.32 7.39 8.89
N TRP A 151 -3.34 6.98 8.14
CA TRP A 151 -3.63 7.53 6.81
C TRP A 151 -3.88 9.04 6.85
N ARG A 152 -4.66 9.55 7.81
CA ARG A 152 -4.89 11.00 7.96
C ARG A 152 -3.59 11.77 8.22
N THR A 153 -2.72 11.22 9.06
CA THR A 153 -1.41 11.83 9.33
C THR A 153 -0.54 11.82 8.08
N LEU A 154 -0.46 10.69 7.36
CA LEU A 154 0.32 10.58 6.13
C LEU A 154 -0.23 11.45 4.99
N LEU A 155 -1.56 11.59 4.89
CA LEU A 155 -2.21 12.49 3.94
C LEU A 155 -1.82 13.95 4.20
N TRP A 156 -1.82 14.38 5.45
CA TRP A 156 -1.37 15.72 5.81
C TRP A 156 0.12 15.92 5.48
N ILE A 157 0.97 14.97 5.85
CA ILE A 157 2.41 14.99 5.54
C ILE A 157 2.64 15.09 4.02
N ASN A 158 1.94 14.28 3.24
CA ASN A 158 2.01 14.29 1.79
C ASN A 158 1.65 15.66 1.21
N ASN A 159 0.58 16.29 1.70
CA ASN A 159 0.16 17.61 1.22
C ASN A 159 1.18 18.71 1.56
N VAL A 160 1.79 18.66 2.75
CA VAL A 160 2.87 19.58 3.14
C VAL A 160 4.09 19.43 2.23
N PHE A 161 4.50 18.18 1.94
CA PHE A 161 5.62 17.94 1.02
C PHE A 161 5.30 18.34 -0.42
N GLN A 162 4.07 18.15 -0.88
CA GLN A 162 3.63 18.64 -2.19
C GLN A 162 3.75 20.16 -2.28
N GLU A 163 3.25 20.89 -1.28
CA GLU A 163 3.37 22.35 -1.22
C GLU A 163 4.84 22.80 -1.25
N PHE A 164 5.69 22.16 -0.45
CA PHE A 164 7.12 22.48 -0.41
C PHE A 164 7.81 22.21 -1.75
N SER A 165 7.50 21.07 -2.39
CA SER A 165 8.08 20.70 -3.69
C SER A 165 7.69 21.68 -4.80
N GLY A 166 6.50 22.29 -4.75
CA GLY A 166 6.05 23.27 -5.74
C GLY A 166 6.82 24.59 -5.72
N ARG A 167 7.56 24.89 -4.65
CA ARG A 167 8.40 26.08 -4.51
C ARG A 167 9.81 25.88 -5.07
N PHE A 168 10.14 24.66 -5.48
CA PHE A 168 11.45 24.34 -6.03
C PHE A 168 11.47 24.58 -7.55
N TYR A 169 12.32 25.52 -7.99
CA TYR A 169 12.42 25.92 -9.41
C TYR A 169 13.25 24.97 -10.30
N GLY A 170 13.93 23.98 -9.71
CA GLY A 170 14.60 22.92 -10.47
C GLY A 170 13.63 21.80 -10.87
N LYS A 171 14.10 20.74 -11.55
CA LYS A 171 13.29 19.53 -11.73
C LYS A 171 13.10 18.85 -10.36
N PRO A 172 11.89 18.86 -9.77
CA PRO A 172 11.70 18.18 -8.50
C PRO A 172 11.85 16.68 -8.73
N VAL A 173 12.67 16.03 -7.89
CA VAL A 173 12.62 14.58 -7.74
C VAL A 173 11.33 14.26 -7.01
N ARG A 174 10.57 13.26 -7.49
CA ARG A 174 9.22 12.96 -7.00
C ARG A 174 9.29 12.54 -5.52
N PHE A 175 8.83 13.38 -4.59
CA PHE A 175 8.74 13.06 -3.16
C PHE A 175 7.52 12.19 -2.88
N ASN A 176 7.67 10.87 -2.98
CA ASN A 176 6.62 9.94 -2.58
C ASN A 176 6.84 9.48 -1.13
N CYS A 177 5.99 9.95 -0.22
CA CYS A 177 6.17 9.80 1.23
C CYS A 177 6.16 8.36 1.77
N ILE A 178 5.71 7.37 0.99
CA ILE A 178 5.67 5.97 1.44
C ILE A 178 6.89 5.16 0.95
N GLY A 179 7.66 5.69 0.00
CA GLY A 179 8.85 5.00 -0.52
C GLY A 179 9.95 4.76 0.51
N ILE A 180 9.93 5.52 1.61
CA ILE A 180 10.91 5.42 2.70
C ILE A 180 10.44 4.44 3.79
N LEU A 181 9.19 3.97 3.76
CA LEU A 181 8.62 3.11 4.81
C LEU A 181 8.59 1.61 4.48
N LEU A 182 9.02 1.21 3.28
CA LEU A 182 8.95 -0.17 2.77
C LEU A 182 10.33 -0.84 2.63
N ILE A 183 11.37 -0.22 3.18
CA ILE A 183 12.71 -0.79 3.41
C ILE A 183 12.98 -0.60 4.90
#